data_AF-A0A7I8JQL5-F1
#
_entry.id   AF-A0A7I8JQL5-F1
#
_cell.length_a   1.000
_cell.length_b   1.000
_cell.length_c   1.000
_cell.angle_alpha   90.00
_cell.angle_beta   90.00
_cell.angle_gamma   90.00
#
_symmetry.space_group_name_H-M   'P 1'
#
loop_
_entity.id
_entity.type
_entity.pdbx_description
1 polymer ?
#
loop_
_entity_poly.entity_id
_entity_poly.type
_entity_poly.pdbx_seq_one_letter_code
_entity_poly.pdbx_strand_id
1 'polypeptide(L)'
;MSLEQGEGGGSDGVIDHEGRQLCLKDLEDGMRNLTELGISITGMTHEDMQAVLNSQRLSASIRLLQLQQVRLSSVDLGFMKALRRLEISDSTDLEELVFNTSHFSELEELGLGTLPRATISWKDGNVFVRGPTTAAIFKNLRKLSITKCEALEDITWIRQLPCIETLKLYGCSRIEEVIVVEEVTVDNVDYQNDSFFPKLKRISLHDLPNLRSICRHPLLLPSLEEVHVIYCRELKKLPFGLSTAKNIQRIFGKQEWWNGLEWEHEDVRSKFTPYFQPM
;
A
#
# COMPACT_ATOMS: atom_id res chain seq x y z
N MET A 1 -26.09 -43.85 30.44
CA MET A 1 -26.41 -42.83 31.46
C MET A 1 -25.38 -41.73 31.31
N SER A 2 -25.81 -40.65 30.68
CA SER A 2 -25.02 -39.47 30.38
C SER A 2 -24.78 -38.65 31.64
N LEU A 3 -23.59 -38.06 31.77
CA LEU A 3 -23.39 -36.84 32.56
C LEU A 3 -22.61 -35.87 31.66
N GLU A 4 -23.35 -34.86 31.21
CA GLU A 4 -22.88 -33.72 30.44
C GLU A 4 -21.94 -32.87 31.31
N GLN A 5 -20.79 -32.47 30.76
CA GLN A 5 -20.07 -31.29 31.22
C GLN A 5 -20.32 -30.21 30.17
N GLY A 6 -21.00 -29.15 30.61
CA GLY A 6 -21.25 -27.96 29.79
C GLY A 6 -19.96 -27.18 29.59
N GLU A 7 -19.53 -27.06 28.34
CA GLU A 7 -18.53 -26.10 27.92
C GLU A 7 -19.22 -24.74 27.72
N GLY A 8 -19.05 -23.85 28.69
CA GLY A 8 -19.36 -22.43 28.55
C GLY A 8 -18.28 -21.73 27.76
N GLY A 9 -18.41 -21.70 26.44
CA GLY A 9 -17.66 -20.79 25.57
C GLY A 9 -18.21 -19.38 25.67
N GLY A 10 -17.79 -18.63 26.69
CA GLY A 10 -18.14 -17.22 26.86
C GLY A 10 -17.22 -16.34 26.02
N SER A 11 -17.79 -15.66 25.02
CA SER A 11 -17.16 -14.51 24.38
C SER A 11 -17.11 -13.35 25.37
N ASP A 12 -15.92 -12.99 25.85
CA ASP A 12 -15.70 -11.82 26.71
C ASP A 12 -16.00 -10.54 25.91
N GLY A 13 -17.25 -10.08 25.97
CA GLY A 13 -17.68 -8.79 25.44
C GLY A 13 -17.37 -7.65 26.41
N VAL A 14 -17.19 -6.43 25.88
CA VAL A 14 -17.06 -5.22 26.71
C VAL A 14 -18.39 -4.95 27.40
N ILE A 15 -18.40 -4.80 28.72
CA ILE A 15 -19.60 -4.49 29.52
C ILE A 15 -19.51 -3.07 30.09
N ASP A 16 -20.64 -2.38 30.17
CA ASP A 16 -20.74 -1.06 30.79
C ASP A 16 -20.84 -1.15 32.33
N HIS A 17 -20.87 0.02 32.98
CA HIS A 17 -21.03 0.15 34.43
C HIS A 17 -22.38 -0.38 34.96
N GLU A 18 -23.37 -0.62 34.10
CA GLU A 18 -24.65 -1.24 34.43
C GLU A 18 -24.65 -2.77 34.15
N GLY A 19 -23.51 -3.34 33.75
CA GLY A 19 -23.36 -4.75 33.43
C GLY A 19 -23.99 -5.15 32.09
N ARG A 20 -24.32 -4.18 31.22
CA ARG A 20 -24.83 -4.45 29.88
C ARG A 20 -23.69 -4.65 28.91
N GLN A 21 -23.83 -5.63 28.04
CA GLN A 21 -22.89 -5.84 26.94
C GLN A 21 -22.99 -4.66 25.97
N LEU A 22 -21.89 -3.92 25.84
CA LEU A 22 -21.78 -2.83 24.89
C LEU A 22 -21.62 -3.40 23.49
N CYS A 23 -22.48 -2.94 22.57
CA CYS A 23 -22.44 -3.31 21.18
C CYS A 23 -22.04 -2.11 20.30
N LEU A 24 -21.78 -2.37 19.02
CA LEU A 24 -21.41 -1.34 18.05
C LEU A 24 -22.42 -0.18 17.99
N LYS A 25 -23.72 -0.46 18.20
CA LYS A 25 -24.78 0.55 18.20
C LYS A 25 -24.68 1.53 19.36
N ASP A 26 -24.24 1.08 20.55
CA ASP A 26 -24.07 1.98 21.70
C ASP A 26 -22.97 3.01 21.43
N LEU A 27 -21.90 2.57 20.75
CA LEU A 27 -20.83 3.44 20.27
C LEU A 27 -21.34 4.43 19.21
N GLU A 28 -22.17 3.98 18.27
CA GLU A 28 -22.79 4.87 17.26
C GLU A 28 -23.69 5.95 17.86
N ASP A 29 -24.43 5.63 18.92
CA ASP A 29 -25.37 6.55 19.55
C ASP A 29 -24.69 7.56 20.47
N GLY A 30 -23.57 7.18 21.09
CA GLY A 30 -22.76 8.05 21.94
C GLY A 30 -21.88 9.07 21.17
N MET A 31 -21.47 8.76 19.94
CA MET A 31 -20.48 9.55 19.19
C MET A 31 -21.10 10.58 18.21
N ARG A 32 -22.20 11.25 18.59
CA ARG A 32 -22.95 12.15 17.68
C ARG A 32 -22.17 13.35 17.13
N ASN A 33 -21.08 13.74 17.79
CA ASN A 33 -20.24 14.89 17.40
C ASN A 33 -18.82 14.48 16.96
N LEU A 34 -18.52 13.18 16.89
CA LEU A 34 -17.17 12.71 16.59
C LEU A 34 -16.91 12.76 15.08
N THR A 35 -15.95 13.58 14.65
CA THR A 35 -15.62 13.77 13.23
C THR A 35 -14.43 12.95 12.76
N GLU A 36 -13.61 12.47 13.71
CA GLU A 36 -12.43 11.65 13.44
C GLU A 36 -12.42 10.47 14.41
N LEU A 37 -12.48 9.26 13.85
CA LEU A 37 -12.38 8.02 14.60
C LEU A 37 -11.26 7.17 14.04
N GLY A 38 -10.38 6.68 14.92
CA GLY A 38 -9.40 5.65 14.62
C GLY A 38 -9.82 4.36 15.29
N ILE A 39 -9.94 3.26 14.53
CA ILE A 39 -10.23 1.95 15.09
C ILE A 39 -9.17 0.94 14.69
N SER A 40 -8.79 0.09 15.63
CA SER A 40 -7.96 -1.09 15.41
C SER A 40 -8.80 -2.32 15.72
N ILE A 41 -8.94 -3.21 14.75
CA ILE A 41 -9.72 -4.45 14.87
C ILE A 41 -8.77 -5.62 14.65
N THR A 42 -8.75 -6.54 15.62
CA THR A 42 -7.93 -7.75 15.57
C THR A 42 -8.84 -8.97 15.51
N GLY A 43 -8.53 -9.93 14.63
CA GLY A 43 -9.27 -11.19 14.54
C GLY A 43 -10.68 -11.03 13.95
N MET A 44 -10.86 -10.06 13.05
CA MET A 44 -12.17 -9.67 12.51
C MET A 44 -12.86 -10.86 11.83
N THR A 45 -14.08 -11.18 12.28
CA THR A 45 -14.97 -12.13 11.61
C THR A 45 -15.77 -11.45 10.50
N HIS A 46 -16.50 -12.24 9.71
CA HIS A 46 -17.33 -11.70 8.63
C HIS A 46 -18.47 -10.84 9.18
N GLU A 47 -19.04 -11.24 10.31
CA GLU A 47 -20.12 -10.52 10.98
C GLU A 47 -19.64 -9.17 11.54
N ASP A 48 -18.45 -9.14 12.16
CA ASP A 48 -17.84 -7.90 12.66
C ASP A 48 -17.59 -6.92 11.51
N MET A 49 -17.04 -7.42 10.40
CA MET A 49 -16.80 -6.61 9.22
C MET A 49 -18.10 -6.06 8.65
N GLN A 50 -19.13 -6.90 8.49
CA GLN A 50 -20.44 -6.45 8.02
C GLN A 50 -21.07 -5.43 8.96
N ALA A 51 -20.91 -5.57 10.27
CA ALA A 51 -21.42 -4.60 11.24
C ALA A 51 -20.74 -3.23 11.08
N VAL A 52 -19.42 -3.20 10.90
CA VAL A 52 -18.66 -1.97 10.66
C VAL A 52 -19.01 -1.35 9.30
N LEU A 53 -19.13 -2.16 8.24
CA LEU A 53 -19.45 -1.70 6.89
C LEU A 53 -20.89 -1.20 6.75
N ASN A 54 -21.86 -1.84 7.40
CA ASN A 54 -23.28 -1.46 7.35
C ASN A 54 -23.57 -0.20 8.17
N SER A 55 -22.65 0.23 9.04
CA SER A 55 -22.78 1.45 9.81
C SER A 55 -22.55 2.69 8.97
N GLN A 56 -23.63 3.43 8.67
CA GLN A 56 -23.54 4.72 7.98
C GLN A 56 -22.73 5.77 8.78
N ARG A 57 -22.78 5.71 10.11
CA ARG A 57 -22.05 6.66 10.97
C ARG A 57 -20.58 6.34 11.06
N LEU A 58 -20.23 5.09 11.33
CA LEU A 58 -18.83 4.69 11.47
C LEU A 58 -18.11 4.84 10.13
N SER A 59 -18.69 4.39 9.03
CA SER A 59 -18.11 4.58 7.68
C SER A 59 -17.88 6.05 7.31
N ALA A 60 -18.72 6.97 7.78
CA ALA A 60 -18.55 8.42 7.56
C ALA A 60 -17.53 9.09 8.51
N SER A 61 -17.25 8.50 9.68
CA SER A 61 -16.44 9.13 10.74
C SER A 61 -15.06 8.50 10.89
N ILE A 62 -14.86 7.27 10.45
CA ILE A 62 -13.56 6.59 10.48
C ILE A 62 -12.59 7.32 9.54
N ARG A 63 -11.46 7.76 10.10
CA ARG A 63 -10.33 8.35 9.38
C ARG A 63 -9.12 7.43 9.39
N LEU A 64 -9.00 6.58 10.39
CA LEU A 64 -7.94 5.59 10.51
C LEU A 64 -8.55 4.22 10.78
N LEU A 65 -8.20 3.26 9.95
CA LEU A 65 -8.60 1.87 10.11
C LEU A 65 -7.35 1.00 10.12
N GLN A 66 -7.15 0.27 11.20
CA GLN A 66 -6.15 -0.78 11.30
C GLN A 66 -6.86 -2.12 11.43
N LEU A 67 -6.57 -3.05 10.52
CA LEU A 67 -7.09 -4.40 10.52
C LEU A 67 -5.94 -5.37 10.74
N GLN A 68 -6.06 -6.23 11.73
CA GLN A 68 -5.08 -7.27 12.04
C GLN A 68 -5.75 -8.64 12.07
N GLN A 69 -5.07 -9.66 11.54
CA GLN A 69 -5.56 -11.04 11.60
C GLN A 69 -6.97 -11.21 11.01
N VAL A 70 -7.21 -10.60 9.84
CA VAL A 70 -8.48 -10.74 9.13
C VAL A 70 -8.62 -12.19 8.66
N ARG A 71 -9.70 -12.84 9.08
CA ARG A 71 -10.00 -14.25 8.78
C ARG A 71 -10.91 -14.43 7.56
N LEU A 72 -11.00 -13.40 6.73
CA LEU A 72 -11.85 -13.35 5.55
C LEU A 72 -11.01 -13.57 4.30
N SER A 73 -11.55 -14.32 3.35
CA SER A 73 -10.91 -14.50 2.05
C SER A 73 -10.92 -13.22 1.23
N SER A 74 -11.93 -12.37 1.38
CA SER A 74 -12.06 -11.11 0.64
C SER A 74 -12.52 -9.97 1.54
N VAL A 75 -11.99 -8.77 1.28
CA VAL A 75 -12.32 -7.53 2.01
C VAL A 75 -12.68 -6.44 1.03
N ASP A 76 -13.93 -5.97 1.08
CA ASP A 76 -14.43 -4.83 0.30
C ASP A 76 -14.55 -3.58 1.18
N LEU A 77 -13.73 -2.57 0.88
CA LEU A 77 -13.67 -1.33 1.63
C LEU A 77 -14.40 -0.17 0.92
N GLY A 78 -15.23 -0.48 -0.08
CA GLY A 78 -15.87 0.47 -0.99
C GLY A 78 -16.85 1.46 -0.37
N PHE A 79 -17.00 1.55 0.95
CA PHE A 79 -17.94 2.48 1.60
C PHE A 79 -17.25 3.58 2.43
N MET A 80 -15.96 3.46 2.72
CA MET A 80 -15.25 4.36 3.65
C MET A 80 -14.65 5.59 2.97
N LYS A 81 -15.52 6.48 2.48
CA LYS A 81 -15.13 7.68 1.68
C LYS A 81 -14.21 8.67 2.40
N ALA A 82 -14.24 8.66 3.73
CA ALA A 82 -13.50 9.62 4.53
C ALA A 82 -12.20 9.06 5.12
N LEU A 83 -11.86 7.81 4.79
CA LEU A 83 -10.68 7.14 5.30
C LEU A 83 -9.40 7.86 4.83
N ARG A 84 -8.54 8.23 5.79
CA ARG A 84 -7.24 8.86 5.54
C ARG A 84 -6.08 7.90 5.72
N ARG A 85 -6.22 6.90 6.59
CA ARG A 85 -5.20 5.88 6.83
C ARG A 85 -5.82 4.50 6.87
N LEU A 86 -5.28 3.61 6.06
CA LEU A 86 -5.64 2.20 6.06
C LEU A 86 -4.39 1.37 6.31
N GLU A 87 -4.44 0.51 7.31
CA GLU A 87 -3.42 -0.50 7.54
C GLU A 87 -4.08 -1.87 7.65
N ILE A 88 -3.62 -2.83 6.85
CA ILE A 88 -4.05 -4.23 6.95
C ILE A 88 -2.81 -5.05 7.17
N SER A 89 -2.75 -5.76 8.29
CA SER A 89 -1.59 -6.57 8.68
C SER A 89 -1.93 -7.96 9.16
N ASP A 90 -0.97 -8.87 9.06
CA ASP A 90 -0.98 -10.21 9.67
C ASP A 90 -2.23 -11.03 9.33
N SER A 91 -2.69 -10.92 8.08
CA SER A 91 -3.93 -11.56 7.61
C SER A 91 -3.59 -12.66 6.60
N THR A 92 -3.35 -13.86 7.11
CA THR A 92 -2.88 -15.02 6.31
C THR A 92 -3.95 -15.64 5.42
N ASP A 93 -5.22 -15.48 5.81
CA ASP A 93 -6.37 -16.05 5.11
C ASP A 93 -6.93 -15.11 4.04
N LEU A 94 -6.45 -13.87 3.97
CA LEU A 94 -6.88 -12.88 2.99
C LEU A 94 -6.31 -13.24 1.62
N GLU A 95 -7.20 -13.58 0.68
CA GLU A 95 -6.89 -13.95 -0.70
C GLU A 95 -7.10 -12.76 -1.66
N GLU A 96 -8.02 -11.85 -1.33
CA GLU A 96 -8.37 -10.71 -2.16
C GLU A 96 -8.67 -9.45 -1.35
N LEU A 97 -8.06 -8.33 -1.73
CA LEU A 97 -8.37 -7.00 -1.22
C LEU A 97 -9.01 -6.17 -2.33
N VAL A 98 -10.26 -5.77 -2.13
CA VAL A 98 -11.07 -5.07 -3.13
C VAL A 98 -11.13 -3.58 -2.83
N PHE A 99 -10.64 -2.76 -3.76
CA PHE A 99 -10.78 -1.31 -3.71
C PHE A 99 -11.84 -0.80 -4.69
N ASN A 100 -12.73 0.08 -4.22
CA ASN A 100 -13.66 0.79 -5.09
C ASN A 100 -13.06 2.09 -5.62
N THR A 101 -13.20 2.34 -6.92
CA THR A 101 -12.59 3.47 -7.62
C THR A 101 -13.14 4.84 -7.23
N SER A 102 -14.28 4.91 -6.55
CA SER A 102 -14.90 6.18 -6.16
C SER A 102 -14.73 6.56 -4.68
N HIS A 103 -13.96 5.80 -3.89
CA HIS A 103 -14.06 5.84 -2.41
C HIS A 103 -12.77 6.13 -1.62
N PHE A 104 -11.62 6.40 -2.25
CA PHE A 104 -10.35 6.60 -1.52
C PHE A 104 -9.66 7.93 -1.78
N SER A 105 -10.39 8.93 -2.27
CA SER A 105 -9.78 10.19 -2.67
C SER A 105 -9.16 10.94 -1.48
N GLU A 106 -9.62 10.68 -0.26
CA GLU A 106 -9.08 11.27 0.98
C GLU A 106 -7.97 10.43 1.62
N LEU A 107 -7.65 9.25 1.08
CA LEU A 107 -6.63 8.36 1.64
C LEU A 107 -5.24 8.99 1.49
N GLU A 108 -4.56 9.19 2.61
CA GLU A 108 -3.23 9.77 2.73
C GLU A 108 -2.15 8.71 2.96
N GLU A 109 -2.48 7.61 3.67
CA GLU A 109 -1.54 6.53 3.98
C GLU A 109 -2.17 5.14 3.78
N LEU A 110 -1.45 4.26 3.08
CA LEU A 110 -1.82 2.87 2.87
C LEU A 110 -0.68 1.94 3.29
N GLY A 111 -0.97 1.06 4.24
CA GLY A 111 -0.07 0.02 4.73
C GLY A 111 -0.66 -1.37 4.50
N LEU A 112 0.07 -2.23 3.80
CA LEU A 112 -0.25 -3.65 3.62
C LEU A 112 0.91 -4.47 4.19
N GLY A 113 0.65 -5.32 5.17
CA GLY A 113 1.69 -6.05 5.92
C GLY A 113 1.36 -7.52 6.09
N THR A 114 2.30 -8.42 5.80
CA THR A 114 2.12 -9.87 6.04
C THR A 114 0.80 -10.40 5.46
N LEU A 115 0.61 -10.18 4.15
CA LEU A 115 -0.55 -10.66 3.39
C LEU A 115 -0.07 -11.68 2.35
N PRO A 116 0.30 -12.91 2.76
CA PRO A 116 1.03 -13.84 1.91
C PRO A 116 0.22 -14.32 0.69
N ARG A 117 -1.11 -14.29 0.77
CA ARG A 117 -2.02 -14.81 -0.27
C ARG A 117 -2.83 -13.73 -0.97
N ALA A 118 -2.77 -12.48 -0.51
CA ALA A 118 -3.66 -11.44 -0.96
C ALA A 118 -3.26 -10.90 -2.34
N THR A 119 -4.25 -10.84 -3.22
CA THR A 119 -4.22 -10.08 -4.47
C THR A 119 -5.03 -8.81 -4.32
N ILE A 120 -4.82 -7.82 -5.20
CA ILE A 120 -5.60 -6.58 -5.21
C ILE A 120 -6.50 -6.55 -6.43
N SER A 121 -7.79 -6.30 -6.22
CA SER A 121 -8.77 -6.12 -7.28
C SER A 121 -9.51 -4.79 -7.13
N TRP A 122 -10.12 -4.35 -8.24
CA TRP A 122 -10.70 -3.02 -8.35
C TRP A 122 -12.15 -3.12 -8.80
N LYS A 123 -13.02 -2.31 -8.19
CA LYS A 123 -14.42 -2.17 -8.59
C LYS A 123 -14.77 -0.74 -8.92
N ASP A 124 -15.57 -0.52 -9.94
CA ASP A 124 -16.34 0.71 -10.13
C ASP A 124 -17.81 0.41 -9.82
N GLY A 125 -18.31 0.95 -8.70
CA GLY A 125 -19.57 0.51 -8.12
C GLY A 125 -19.52 -0.99 -7.79
N ASN A 126 -20.36 -1.80 -8.45
CA ASN A 126 -20.44 -3.25 -8.24
C ASN A 126 -19.73 -4.07 -9.33
N VAL A 127 -18.99 -3.42 -10.23
CA VAL A 127 -18.38 -4.07 -11.40
C VAL A 127 -16.87 -4.12 -11.24
N PHE A 128 -16.27 -5.30 -11.43
CA PHE A 128 -14.81 -5.44 -11.45
C PHE A 128 -14.23 -4.80 -12.71
N VAL A 129 -13.22 -3.97 -12.53
CA VAL A 129 -12.54 -3.25 -13.61
C VAL A 129 -11.06 -3.64 -13.66
N ARG A 130 -10.45 -3.54 -14.85
CA ARG A 130 -8.99 -3.58 -14.94
C ARG A 130 -8.42 -2.37 -14.22
N GLY A 131 -7.29 -2.59 -13.55
CA GLY A 131 -6.58 -1.62 -12.73
C GLY A 131 -6.72 -0.17 -13.24
N PRO A 132 -7.27 0.74 -12.45
CA PRO A 132 -7.59 2.10 -12.86
C PRO A 132 -6.32 2.93 -13.07
N THR A 133 -6.40 3.99 -13.89
CA THR A 133 -5.48 5.13 -13.78
C THR A 133 -5.71 5.80 -12.43
N THR A 134 -4.90 5.43 -11.45
CA THR A 134 -5.11 5.68 -10.01
C THR A 134 -5.10 7.14 -9.57
N ALA A 135 -4.79 8.07 -10.47
CA ALA A 135 -4.92 9.50 -10.24
C ALA A 135 -6.33 9.88 -9.73
N ALA A 136 -7.37 9.15 -10.13
CA ALA A 136 -8.73 9.37 -9.67
C ALA A 136 -9.01 8.82 -8.26
N ILE A 137 -8.35 7.72 -7.87
CA ILE A 137 -8.68 6.97 -6.65
C ILE A 137 -7.88 7.47 -5.46
N PHE A 138 -6.57 7.56 -5.62
CA PHE A 138 -5.62 7.82 -4.54
C PHE A 138 -4.96 9.20 -4.72
N LYS A 139 -5.77 10.22 -5.06
CA LYS A 139 -5.32 11.59 -5.36
C LYS A 139 -4.47 12.21 -4.23
N ASN A 140 -4.77 11.86 -2.98
CA ASN A 140 -4.12 12.41 -1.79
C ASN A 140 -3.12 11.44 -1.14
N LEU A 141 -2.86 10.27 -1.73
CA LEU A 141 -2.01 9.27 -1.10
C LEU A 141 -0.56 9.76 -1.07
N ARG A 142 -0.01 9.88 0.15
CA ARG A 142 1.35 10.38 0.43
C ARG A 142 2.31 9.27 0.81
N LYS A 143 1.82 8.20 1.45
CA LYS A 143 2.66 7.09 1.88
C LYS A 143 2.05 5.75 1.48
N LEU A 144 2.86 4.93 0.86
CA LEU A 144 2.55 3.54 0.56
C LEU A 144 3.62 2.64 1.15
N SER A 145 3.20 1.66 1.95
CA SER A 145 4.07 0.63 2.52
C SER A 145 3.49 -0.74 2.25
N ILE A 146 4.22 -1.59 1.52
CA ILE A 146 3.84 -2.99 1.26
C ILE A 146 4.94 -3.88 1.82
N THR A 147 4.59 -4.76 2.74
CA THR A 147 5.52 -5.57 3.53
C THR A 147 5.06 -7.02 3.51
N LYS A 148 5.93 -7.96 3.13
CA LYS A 148 5.66 -9.41 3.16
C LYS A 148 4.34 -9.81 2.49
N CYS A 149 4.06 -9.23 1.33
CA CYS A 149 2.89 -9.56 0.52
C CYS A 149 3.35 -10.42 -0.66
N GLU A 150 3.48 -11.73 -0.43
CA GLU A 150 4.17 -12.65 -1.34
C GLU A 150 3.37 -12.96 -2.62
N ALA A 151 2.04 -12.88 -2.58
CA ALA A 151 1.20 -13.07 -3.75
C ALA A 151 1.08 -11.83 -4.66
N LEU A 152 1.54 -10.65 -4.22
CA LEU A 152 1.48 -9.44 -5.03
C LEU A 152 2.56 -9.48 -6.12
N GLU A 153 2.09 -9.57 -7.36
CA GLU A 153 2.92 -9.57 -8.58
C GLU A 153 2.94 -8.19 -9.25
N ASP A 154 1.78 -7.53 -9.30
CA ASP A 154 1.60 -6.25 -9.99
C ASP A 154 1.17 -5.14 -9.02
N ILE A 155 2.02 -4.11 -8.92
CA ILE A 155 1.71 -2.87 -8.20
C ILE A 155 1.70 -1.65 -9.13
N THR A 156 1.65 -1.84 -10.44
CA THR A 156 1.69 -0.78 -11.47
C THR A 156 0.56 0.23 -11.30
N TRP A 157 -0.50 -0.13 -10.58
CA TRP A 157 -1.53 0.83 -10.15
C TRP A 157 -0.92 2.04 -9.43
N ILE A 158 0.26 1.98 -8.82
CA ILE A 158 0.88 3.17 -8.19
C ILE A 158 1.35 4.23 -9.20
N ARG A 159 1.41 3.91 -10.50
CA ARG A 159 2.05 4.73 -11.55
C ARG A 159 1.65 6.21 -11.57
N GLN A 160 0.41 6.54 -11.21
CA GLN A 160 -0.13 7.90 -11.28
C GLN A 160 -0.63 8.40 -9.92
N LEU A 161 0.20 8.27 -8.88
CA LEU A 161 -0.06 8.88 -7.58
C LEU A 161 0.52 10.31 -7.53
N PRO A 162 -0.30 11.38 -7.66
CA PRO A 162 0.21 12.75 -7.81
C PRO A 162 0.77 13.32 -6.51
N CYS A 163 0.40 12.75 -5.36
CA CYS A 163 0.80 13.23 -4.04
C CYS A 163 1.73 12.28 -3.28
N ILE A 164 2.17 11.16 -3.88
CA ILE A 164 3.01 10.20 -3.17
C ILE A 164 4.35 10.84 -2.82
N GLU A 165 4.76 10.72 -1.56
CA GLU A 165 6.01 11.24 -1.01
C GLU A 165 6.93 10.10 -0.58
N THR A 166 6.38 8.94 -0.19
CA THR A 166 7.15 7.80 0.29
C THR A 166 6.58 6.48 -0.23
N LEU A 167 7.44 5.70 -0.88
CA LEU A 167 7.17 4.33 -1.30
C LEU A 167 8.10 3.37 -0.54
N LYS A 168 7.53 2.37 0.14
CA LYS A 168 8.27 1.32 0.83
C LYS A 168 7.79 -0.06 0.39
N LEU A 169 8.72 -0.89 -0.06
CA LEU A 169 8.50 -2.29 -0.38
C LEU A 169 9.47 -3.13 0.43
N TYR A 170 8.96 -4.11 1.17
CA TYR A 170 9.75 -5.02 2.01
C TYR A 170 9.31 -6.46 1.79
N GLY A 171 10.22 -7.40 1.50
CA GLY A 171 9.93 -8.83 1.55
C GLY A 171 8.84 -9.31 0.57
N CYS A 172 8.65 -8.64 -0.57
CA CYS A 172 7.67 -9.01 -1.59
C CYS A 172 8.40 -9.75 -2.72
N SER A 173 8.37 -11.09 -2.68
CA SER A 173 9.22 -11.93 -3.53
C SER A 173 8.75 -12.01 -4.99
N ARG A 174 7.47 -11.80 -5.28
CA ARG A 174 6.93 -11.91 -6.65
C ARG A 174 6.95 -10.62 -7.46
N ILE A 175 7.28 -9.48 -6.84
CA ILE A 175 7.40 -8.21 -7.57
C ILE A 175 8.71 -8.19 -8.35
N GLU A 176 8.61 -8.27 -9.67
CA GLU A 176 9.76 -8.19 -10.59
C GLU A 176 10.04 -6.76 -11.07
N GLU A 177 8.98 -5.96 -11.21
CA GLU A 177 9.05 -4.55 -11.61
C GLU A 177 8.06 -3.72 -10.78
N VAL A 178 8.47 -2.52 -10.36
CA VAL A 178 7.58 -1.63 -9.59
C VAL A 178 6.55 -0.95 -10.50
N ILE A 179 6.98 -0.53 -11.70
CA ILE A 179 6.10 0.02 -12.73
C ILE A 179 6.36 -0.70 -14.04
N VAL A 180 5.35 -1.40 -14.53
CA VAL A 180 5.34 -1.95 -15.88
C VAL A 180 4.79 -0.88 -16.84
N VAL A 181 5.61 -0.47 -17.80
CA VAL A 181 5.18 0.39 -18.92
C VAL A 181 5.31 -0.46 -20.18
N GLU A 182 4.18 -0.76 -20.82
CA GLU A 182 4.19 -1.44 -22.12
C GLU A 182 4.95 -0.59 -23.14
N GLU A 183 5.78 -1.23 -23.99
CA GLU A 183 6.47 -0.57 -25.10
C GLU A 183 5.43 -0.12 -26.12
N VAL A 184 5.02 1.15 -26.07
CA VAL A 184 4.14 1.71 -27.08
C VAL A 184 5.00 2.32 -28.19
N THR A 185 4.67 1.91 -29.41
CA THR A 185 5.28 2.31 -30.69
C THR A 185 5.55 3.81 -30.81
N VAL A 186 6.53 4.13 -31.67
CA VAL A 186 7.20 5.41 -31.99
C VAL A 186 6.31 6.67 -32.11
N ASP A 187 4.99 6.54 -32.11
CA ASP A 187 4.03 7.64 -32.31
C ASP A 187 3.44 8.25 -31.03
N ASN A 188 3.68 7.69 -29.83
CA ASN A 188 3.21 8.28 -28.56
C ASN A 188 4.34 8.96 -27.79
N VAL A 189 4.62 10.20 -28.18
CA VAL A 189 5.64 11.12 -27.59
C VAL A 189 5.29 11.57 -26.15
N ASP A 190 4.19 11.09 -25.56
CA ASP A 190 3.66 11.63 -24.30
C ASP A 190 4.33 11.07 -23.03
N TYR A 191 5.04 9.94 -23.10
CA TYR A 191 5.68 9.34 -21.92
C TYR A 191 6.91 10.08 -21.39
N GLN A 192 7.51 10.97 -22.19
CA GLN A 192 8.61 11.82 -21.73
C GLN A 192 8.13 13.06 -20.95
N ASN A 193 6.83 13.39 -21.03
CA ASN A 193 6.23 14.55 -20.38
C ASN A 193 5.35 14.21 -19.17
N ASP A 194 4.88 12.98 -19.04
CA ASP A 194 4.16 12.54 -17.84
C ASP A 194 5.14 12.42 -16.66
N SER A 195 5.08 13.37 -15.73
CA SER A 195 5.80 13.25 -14.47
C SER A 195 5.21 12.10 -13.64
N PHE A 196 5.85 10.95 -13.69
CA PHE A 196 5.63 9.88 -12.74
C PHE A 196 6.08 10.37 -11.36
N PHE A 197 5.18 10.35 -10.39
CA PHE A 197 5.48 10.69 -9.00
C PHE A 197 6.14 12.07 -8.77
N PRO A 198 5.47 13.18 -9.10
CA PRO A 198 6.06 14.52 -9.01
C PRO A 198 6.52 14.91 -7.60
N LYS A 199 5.93 14.31 -6.55
CA LYS A 199 6.22 14.62 -5.14
C LYS A 199 7.01 13.54 -4.41
N LEU A 200 7.44 12.46 -5.08
CA LEU A 200 8.09 11.34 -4.40
C LEU A 200 9.47 11.74 -3.90
N LYS A 201 9.65 11.66 -2.58
CA LYS A 201 10.89 12.02 -1.88
C LYS A 201 11.72 10.81 -1.52
N ARG A 202 11.07 9.71 -1.15
CA ARG A 202 11.75 8.51 -0.64
C ARG A 202 11.26 7.24 -1.32
N ILE A 203 12.21 6.45 -1.81
CA ILE A 203 12.02 5.05 -2.23
C ILE A 203 12.81 4.16 -1.28
N SER A 204 12.16 3.16 -0.69
CA SER A 204 12.81 2.15 0.15
C SER A 204 12.44 0.75 -0.34
N LEU A 205 13.44 0.02 -0.80
CA LEU A 205 13.33 -1.32 -1.34
C LEU A 205 14.19 -2.25 -0.48
N HIS A 206 13.55 -3.23 0.16
CA HIS A 206 14.23 -4.13 1.07
C HIS A 206 13.80 -5.58 0.82
N ASP A 207 14.77 -6.48 0.68
CA ASP A 207 14.52 -7.92 0.55
C ASP A 207 13.50 -8.25 -0.56
N LEU A 208 13.80 -7.76 -1.76
CA LEU A 208 13.00 -8.01 -2.97
C LEU A 208 13.86 -8.85 -3.92
N PRO A 209 13.89 -10.18 -3.73
CA PRO A 209 14.88 -11.04 -4.39
C PRO A 209 14.74 -11.08 -5.91
N ASN A 210 13.52 -10.95 -6.45
CA ASN A 210 13.26 -11.01 -7.89
C ASN A 210 13.06 -9.63 -8.54
N LEU A 211 13.20 -8.53 -7.80
CA LEU A 211 13.02 -7.19 -8.35
C LEU A 211 14.18 -6.86 -9.30
N ARG A 212 13.90 -6.70 -10.60
CA ARG A 212 14.88 -6.44 -11.66
C ARG A 212 15.04 -4.96 -11.98
N SER A 213 13.94 -4.22 -11.91
CA SER A 213 13.90 -2.78 -12.21
C SER A 213 12.80 -2.07 -11.45
N ILE A 214 12.97 -0.79 -11.14
CA ILE A 214 11.86 0.06 -10.69
C ILE A 214 10.98 0.45 -11.88
N CYS A 215 11.60 0.84 -12.99
CA CYS A 215 10.96 1.08 -14.28
C CYS A 215 11.99 0.90 -15.40
N ARG A 216 11.59 0.32 -16.53
CA ARG A 216 12.50 0.10 -17.67
C ARG A 216 13.01 1.40 -18.30
N HIS A 217 12.26 2.50 -18.14
CA HIS A 217 12.59 3.81 -18.68
C HIS A 217 12.99 4.77 -17.56
N PRO A 218 13.91 5.71 -17.81
CA PRO A 218 14.21 6.78 -16.85
C PRO A 218 12.93 7.57 -16.50
N LEU A 219 12.69 7.80 -15.21
CA LEU A 219 11.52 8.54 -14.73
C LEU A 219 11.93 9.95 -14.31
N LEU A 220 11.15 10.98 -14.68
CA LEU A 220 11.34 12.32 -14.12
C LEU A 220 10.83 12.36 -12.68
N LEU A 221 11.77 12.35 -11.72
CA LEU A 221 11.53 12.30 -10.28
C LEU A 221 12.05 13.59 -9.62
N PRO A 222 11.39 14.75 -9.86
CA PRO A 222 11.93 16.06 -9.50
C PRO A 222 12.10 16.26 -7.99
N SER A 223 11.30 15.56 -7.16
CA SER A 223 11.32 15.69 -5.70
C SER A 223 12.12 14.60 -4.99
N LEU A 224 12.77 13.68 -5.71
CA LEU A 224 13.42 12.53 -5.08
C LEU A 224 14.68 12.94 -4.32
N GLU A 225 14.68 12.63 -3.02
CA GLU A 225 15.73 12.98 -2.06
C GLU A 225 16.50 11.72 -1.62
N GLU A 226 15.82 10.59 -1.42
CA GLU A 226 16.41 9.39 -0.84
C GLU A 226 16.00 8.09 -1.56
N VAL A 227 17.00 7.24 -1.83
CA VAL A 227 16.80 5.88 -2.33
C VAL A 227 17.53 4.89 -1.44
N HIS A 228 16.81 3.89 -0.92
CA HIS A 228 17.35 2.84 -0.07
C HIS A 228 17.12 1.51 -0.75
N VAL A 229 18.19 0.76 -1.01
CA VAL A 229 18.14 -0.57 -1.64
C VAL A 229 18.98 -1.53 -0.82
N ILE A 230 18.32 -2.51 -0.21
CA ILE A 230 18.97 -3.49 0.66
C ILE A 230 18.43 -4.87 0.32
N TYR A 231 19.32 -5.84 0.11
CA TYR A 231 18.95 -7.23 -0.24
C TYR A 231 18.10 -7.40 -1.51
N CYS A 232 18.17 -6.47 -2.47
CA CYS A 232 17.55 -6.60 -3.81
C CYS A 232 18.60 -7.02 -4.85
N ARG A 233 18.93 -8.31 -4.90
CA ARG A 233 20.11 -8.81 -5.66
C ARG A 233 19.96 -8.70 -7.17
N GLU A 234 18.75 -8.85 -7.69
CA GLU A 234 18.47 -8.77 -9.13
C GLU A 234 18.23 -7.34 -9.62
N LEU A 235 18.22 -6.34 -8.72
CA LEU A 235 17.94 -4.96 -9.10
C LEU A 235 19.18 -4.34 -9.75
N LYS A 236 19.22 -4.39 -11.08
CA LYS A 236 20.36 -3.91 -11.87
C LYS A 236 20.18 -2.50 -12.40
N LYS A 237 18.95 -1.99 -12.46
CA LYS A 237 18.64 -0.67 -13.02
C LYS A 237 17.87 0.20 -12.05
N LEU A 238 18.32 1.45 -11.91
CA LEU A 238 17.59 2.50 -11.23
C LEU A 238 16.88 3.38 -12.26
N PRO A 239 15.74 4.02 -11.92
CA PRO A 239 14.98 4.85 -12.85
C PRO A 239 15.62 6.23 -13.02
N PHE A 240 16.95 6.28 -13.09
CA PHE A 240 17.75 7.50 -13.11
C PHE A 240 18.35 7.75 -14.50
N GLY A 241 18.37 9.03 -14.88
CA GLY A 241 19.13 9.59 -15.99
C GLY A 241 19.75 10.94 -15.58
N LEU A 242 20.41 11.62 -16.52
CA LEU A 242 21.15 12.86 -16.24
C LEU A 242 20.27 13.99 -15.66
N SER A 243 18.98 14.01 -15.97
CA SER A 243 18.05 15.08 -15.54
C SER A 243 16.90 14.61 -14.65
N THR A 244 16.87 13.34 -14.26
CA THR A 244 15.70 12.72 -13.61
C THR A 244 15.54 13.08 -12.14
N ALA A 245 16.62 13.03 -11.35
CA ALA A 245 16.62 13.23 -9.91
C ALA A 245 17.62 14.34 -9.54
N LYS A 246 17.16 15.60 -9.54
CA LYS A 246 18.01 16.78 -9.27
C LYS A 246 18.20 17.05 -7.78
N ASN A 247 17.26 16.62 -6.95
CA ASN A 247 17.24 16.86 -5.51
C ASN A 247 17.76 15.66 -4.70
N ILE A 248 18.41 14.69 -5.35
CA ILE A 248 18.93 13.51 -4.66
C ILE A 248 19.96 13.94 -3.61
N GLN A 249 19.83 13.39 -2.42
CA GLN A 249 20.71 13.65 -1.29
C GLN A 249 21.40 12.37 -0.83
N ARG A 250 20.73 11.23 -0.96
CA ARG A 250 21.26 9.96 -0.46
C ARG A 250 20.78 8.75 -1.28
N ILE A 251 21.73 7.91 -1.64
CA ILE A 251 21.49 6.55 -2.14
C ILE A 251 22.18 5.59 -1.18
N PHE A 252 21.40 4.78 -0.46
CA PHE A 252 21.89 3.87 0.56
C PHE A 252 21.75 2.42 0.10
N GLY A 253 22.80 1.62 0.22
CA GLY A 253 22.76 0.20 -0.14
C GLY A 253 24.11 -0.49 -0.02
N LYS A 254 24.14 -1.79 -0.35
CA LYS A 254 25.39 -2.56 -0.33
C LYS A 254 26.36 -2.10 -1.42
N GLN A 255 27.66 -2.10 -1.11
CA GLN A 255 28.69 -1.74 -2.09
C GLN A 255 28.70 -2.69 -3.30
N GLU A 256 28.47 -3.99 -3.09
CA GLU A 256 28.42 -4.97 -4.17
C GLU A 256 27.26 -4.72 -5.12
N TRP A 257 26.10 -4.31 -4.58
CA TRP A 257 24.94 -3.93 -5.38
C TRP A 257 25.23 -2.69 -6.22
N TRP A 258 25.79 -1.63 -5.61
CA TRP A 258 26.13 -0.39 -6.32
C TRP A 258 27.11 -0.63 -7.47
N ASN A 259 28.12 -1.48 -7.25
CA ASN A 259 29.10 -1.85 -8.27
C ASN A 259 28.50 -2.71 -9.40
N GLY A 260 27.42 -3.44 -9.13
CA GLY A 260 26.72 -4.28 -10.09
C GLY A 260 25.60 -3.59 -10.87
N LEU A 261 25.34 -2.29 -10.62
CA LEU A 261 24.35 -1.52 -11.35
C LEU A 261 24.75 -1.35 -12.82
N GLU A 262 23.79 -1.58 -13.71
CA GLU A 262 23.88 -1.33 -15.15
C GLU A 262 23.50 0.13 -15.44
N TRP A 263 24.51 0.96 -15.69
CA TRP A 263 24.31 2.38 -16.01
C TRP A 263 24.15 2.59 -17.51
N GLU A 264 23.25 3.48 -17.91
CA GLU A 264 23.06 3.85 -19.33
C GLU A 264 24.32 4.49 -19.91
N HIS A 265 24.93 5.40 -19.15
CA HIS A 265 26.20 6.05 -19.47
C HIS A 265 27.05 6.24 -18.20
N GLU A 266 28.38 6.22 -18.35
CA GLU A 266 29.31 6.44 -17.22
C GLU A 266 29.13 7.81 -16.56
N ASP A 267 28.66 8.81 -17.32
CA ASP A 267 28.35 10.15 -16.81
C ASP A 267 27.19 10.14 -15.81
N VAL A 268 26.20 9.25 -16.01
CA VAL A 268 25.08 9.06 -15.08
C VAL A 268 25.61 8.51 -13.76
N ARG A 269 26.44 7.47 -13.82
CA ARG A 269 27.09 6.90 -12.64
C ARG A 269 27.90 7.95 -11.89
N SER A 270 28.73 8.71 -12.61
CA SER A 270 29.59 9.74 -12.04
C SER A 270 28.79 10.83 -11.35
N LYS A 271 27.65 11.25 -11.92
CA LYS A 271 26.73 12.21 -11.31
C LYS A 271 26.17 11.72 -9.96
N PHE A 272 25.80 10.43 -9.86
CA PHE A 272 25.11 9.90 -8.68
C PHE A 272 26.07 9.33 -7.61
N THR A 273 27.32 9.04 -7.98
CA THR A 273 28.34 8.47 -7.06
C THR A 273 28.56 9.29 -5.78
N PRO A 274 28.62 10.63 -5.80
CA PRO A 274 28.78 11.42 -4.56
C PRO A 274 27.66 11.26 -3.53
N TYR A 275 26.47 10.81 -3.96
CA TYR A 275 25.32 10.60 -3.08
C TYR A 275 25.23 9.17 -2.55
N PHE A 276 26.07 8.26 -3.05
CA PHE A 276 26.06 6.88 -2.60
C PHE A 276 26.73 6.73 -1.22
N GLN A 277 26.01 6.10 -0.30
CA GLN A 277 26.46 5.78 1.05
C GLN A 277 26.37 4.26 1.24
N PRO A 278 27.51 3.54 1.33
CA PRO A 278 27.51 2.10 1.54
C PRO A 278 27.00 1.72 2.93
N MET A 279 26.37 0.55 3.02
CA MET A 279 25.96 -0.13 4.26
C MET A 279 27.10 -0.92 4.90
#